data_AF-A0A0H1UK58-F1
#
_entry.id   AF-A0A0H1UK58-F1
#
_cell.length_a   1.000
_cell.length_b   1.000
_cell.length_c   1.000
_cell.angle_alpha   90.00
_cell.angle_beta   90.00
_cell.angle_gamma   90.00
#
_symmetry.space_group_name_H-M   'P 1'
#
loop_
_entity.id
_entity.type
_entity.pdbx_description
1 polymer ?
#
loop_
_entity_poly.entity_id
_entity_poly.type
_entity_poly.pdbx_seq_one_letter_code
_entity_poly.pdbx_strand_id
1 'polypeptide(L)'
;MNNTFLQDKNLSLQAKGLLAEILSNKDDWRIYISELENRSTNGRDAHRKAYKELQEAGYIRIVKKSDGKSGVQTFVFAQDIPITDSYFAYIQDEFEKDS
;
A
#
# COMPACT_ATOMS: atom_id res chain seq x y z
N MET A 1 -12.61 8.96 -2.58
CA MET A 1 -12.57 7.82 -1.66
C MET A 1 -13.91 7.11 -1.67
N ASN A 2 -13.94 5.87 -2.16
CA ASN A 2 -15.07 4.96 -2.07
C ASN A 2 -15.03 4.26 -0.70
N ASN A 3 -16.18 4.00 -0.09
CA ASN A 3 -16.24 3.45 1.27
C ASN A 3 -16.09 1.91 1.32
N THR A 4 -15.71 1.28 0.22
CA THR A 4 -15.62 -0.18 0.07
C THR A 4 -14.71 -0.81 1.14
N PHE A 5 -13.50 -0.28 1.31
CA PHE A 5 -12.55 -0.80 2.31
C PHE A 5 -13.05 -0.64 3.77
N LEU A 6 -13.85 0.39 4.06
CA LEU A 6 -14.43 0.59 5.39
C LEU A 6 -15.48 -0.49 5.72
N GLN A 7 -16.14 -1.04 4.70
CA GLN A 7 -17.14 -2.10 4.83
C GLN A 7 -16.54 -3.51 4.74
N ASP A 8 -15.27 -3.64 4.37
CA ASP A 8 -14.59 -4.94 4.29
C ASP A 8 -14.46 -5.58 5.68
N LYS A 9 -15.06 -6.75 5.87
CA LYS A 9 -15.05 -7.47 7.15
C LYS A 9 -13.75 -8.22 7.39
N ASN A 10 -12.93 -8.39 6.35
CA ASN A 10 -11.63 -9.05 6.45
C ASN A 10 -10.53 -8.09 6.92
N LEU A 11 -10.82 -6.79 7.00
CA LEU A 11 -9.91 -5.78 7.52
C LEU A 11 -10.20 -5.42 8.97
N SER A 12 -9.15 -5.41 9.78
CA SER A 12 -9.13 -4.83 11.11
C SER A 12 -9.39 -3.33 11.04
N LEU A 13 -9.95 -2.76 12.11
CA LEU A 13 -10.13 -1.31 12.22
C LEU A 13 -8.80 -0.56 12.07
N GLN A 14 -7.69 -1.19 12.48
CA GLN A 14 -6.37 -0.62 12.31
C GLN A 14 -5.92 -0.59 10.85
N ALA A 15 -6.14 -1.66 10.08
CA ALA A 15 -5.88 -1.67 8.64
C ALA A 15 -6.74 -0.64 7.90
N LYS A 16 -8.02 -0.51 8.27
CA LYS A 16 -8.92 0.51 7.72
C LYS A 16 -8.42 1.92 8.00
N GLY A 17 -8.05 2.21 9.26
CA GLY A 17 -7.50 3.52 9.63
C GLY A 17 -6.21 3.84 8.88
N LEU A 18 -5.31 2.87 8.77
CA LEU A 18 -4.04 3.03 8.06
C LEU A 18 -4.26 3.32 6.57
N LEU A 19 -5.17 2.59 5.91
CA LEU A 19 -5.50 2.83 4.51
C LEU A 19 -6.14 4.21 4.31
N ALA A 20 -7.06 4.61 5.20
CA ALA A 20 -7.68 5.93 5.15
C ALA A 20 -6.64 7.06 5.28
N GLU A 21 -5.66 6.90 6.17
CA GLU A 21 -4.56 7.86 6.31
C GLU A 21 -3.72 7.92 5.03
N ILE A 22 -3.35 6.76 4.46
CA ILE A 22 -2.60 6.68 3.20
C ILE A 22 -3.34 7.42 2.08
N LEU A 23 -4.62 7.13 1.88
CA LEU A 23 -5.44 7.71 0.81
C LEU A 23 -5.80 9.19 1.02
N SER A 24 -5.62 9.71 2.24
CA SER A 24 -5.86 11.13 2.55
C SER A 24 -4.65 12.02 2.27
N ASN A 25 -3.47 11.45 2.00
CA ASN A 25 -2.30 12.22 1.57
C ASN A 25 -2.42 12.60 0.08
N LYS A 26 -1.51 13.46 -0.40
CA LYS A 26 -1.49 13.89 -1.80
C LYS A 26 -1.20 12.72 -2.76
N ASP A 27 -1.69 12.82 -4.00
CA ASP A 27 -1.54 11.78 -5.02
C ASP A 27 -0.08 11.39 -5.34
N ASP A 28 0.86 12.33 -5.17
CA ASP A 28 2.30 12.14 -5.41
C ASP A 28 3.06 11.67 -4.16
N TRP A 29 2.37 11.44 -3.04
CA TRP A 29 3.01 11.08 -1.79
C TRP A 29 3.57 9.65 -1.83
N ARG A 30 4.86 9.53 -1.50
CA ARG A 30 5.49 8.22 -1.30
C ARG A 30 5.14 7.67 0.06
N ILE A 31 4.57 6.47 0.08
CA ILE A 31 4.17 5.79 1.31
C ILE A 31 5.41 5.28 2.05
N TYR A 32 5.70 5.89 3.20
CA TYR A 32 6.72 5.42 4.14
C TYR A 32 6.07 4.92 5.43
N ILE A 33 6.10 3.60 5.66
CA ILE A 33 5.46 3.03 6.86
C ILE A 33 6.05 3.57 8.16
N SER A 34 7.35 3.83 8.19
CA SER A 34 8.03 4.44 9.34
C SER A 34 7.57 5.87 9.62
N GLU A 35 7.11 6.60 8.60
CA GLU A 35 6.53 7.92 8.79
C GLU A 35 5.13 7.80 9.41
N LEU A 36 4.31 6.88 8.91
CA LEU A 36 2.98 6.57 9.47
C LEU A 36 3.08 6.07 10.91
N GLU A 37 4.10 5.28 11.24
CA GLU A 37 4.40 4.82 12.61
C GLU A 37 4.57 6.00 13.59
N ASN A 38 5.04 7.16 13.15
CA ASN A 38 5.22 8.34 13.99
C ASN A 38 3.99 9.26 14.06
N ARG A 39 2.95 9.00 13.27
CA ARG A 39 1.72 9.82 13.20
C ARG A 39 0.61 9.31 14.11
N SER A 40 0.76 8.14 14.72
CA SER A 40 -0.21 7.58 15.66
C SER A 40 0.43 6.99 16.91
N THR A 41 -0.38 6.77 17.95
CA THR A 41 0.06 6.17 19.22
C THR A 41 0.25 4.65 19.13
N ASN A 42 -0.07 4.04 17.99
CA ASN A 42 0.07 2.61 17.79
C ASN A 42 1.55 2.21 17.68
N GLY A 43 1.91 1.05 18.21
CA GLY A 43 3.27 0.53 18.10
C GLY A 43 3.66 0.18 16.67
N ARG A 44 4.98 0.09 16.44
CA ARG A 44 5.59 -0.35 15.18
C ARG A 44 5.00 -1.66 14.64
N ASP A 45 4.88 -2.67 15.50
CA ASP A 45 4.38 -3.98 15.09
C ASP A 45 2.91 -3.94 14.68
N ALA A 46 2.14 -3.05 15.31
CA ALA A 46 0.72 -2.87 14.99
C ALA A 46 0.57 -2.24 13.59
N HIS A 47 1.36 -1.22 13.26
CA HIS A 47 1.40 -0.64 11.90
C HIS A 47 1.81 -1.67 10.86
N ARG A 48 2.87 -2.43 11.13
CA ARG A 48 3.36 -3.47 10.21
C ARG A 48 2.33 -4.57 9.98
N LYS A 49 1.63 -5.00 11.03
CA LYS A 49 0.56 -5.98 10.92
C LYS A 49 -0.58 -5.45 10.05
N ALA A 50 -1.04 -4.23 10.31
CA ALA A 50 -2.08 -3.57 9.53
C ALA A 50 -1.67 -3.38 8.06
N TYR A 51 -0.43 -2.99 7.81
CA TYR A 51 0.10 -2.87 6.44
C TYR A 51 0.15 -4.21 5.72
N LYS A 52 0.61 -5.28 6.39
CA LYS A 52 0.62 -6.63 5.83
C LYS A 52 -0.79 -7.14 5.50
N GLU A 53 -1.73 -6.87 6.38
CA GLU A 53 -3.15 -7.20 6.18
C GLU A 53 -3.71 -6.51 4.93
N LEU A 54 -3.39 -5.22 4.71
CA LEU A 54 -3.76 -4.50 3.49
C LEU A 54 -3.11 -5.07 2.23
N GLN A 55 -1.88 -5.59 2.34
CA GLN A 55 -1.22 -6.29 1.23
C GLN A 55 -1.92 -7.60 0.90
N GLU A 56 -2.22 -8.42 1.92
CA GLU A 56 -2.92 -9.69 1.75
C GLU A 56 -4.31 -9.50 1.15
N ALA A 57 -5.03 -8.45 1.57
CA ALA A 57 -6.37 -8.13 1.09
C ALA A 57 -6.42 -7.41 -0.28
N GLY A 58 -5.28 -7.07 -0.88
CA GLY A 58 -5.24 -6.46 -2.21
C GLY A 58 -5.27 -4.93 -2.25
N TYR A 59 -5.47 -4.27 -1.13
CA TYR A 59 -5.53 -2.80 -1.07
C TYR A 59 -4.17 -2.15 -1.23
N ILE A 60 -3.09 -2.87 -0.87
CA ILE A 60 -1.71 -2.44 -1.12
C ILE A 60 -1.00 -3.47 -2.00
N ARG A 61 -0.32 -3.00 -3.03
CA ARG A 61 0.58 -3.80 -3.88
C ARG A 61 1.94 -3.11 -4.00
N ILE A 62 3.00 -3.90 -4.14
CA ILE A 62 4.37 -3.39 -4.16
C ILE A 62 5.10 -3.89 -5.39
N VAL A 63 5.66 -2.97 -6.17
CA VAL A 63 6.61 -3.27 -7.25
C VAL A 63 8.01 -2.88 -6.80
N LYS A 64 8.98 -3.78 -7.00
CA LYS A 64 10.39 -3.52 -6.72
C LYS A 64 11.14 -3.50 -8.04
N LYS A 65 11.82 -2.39 -8.32
CA LYS A 65 12.63 -2.22 -9.53
C LYS A 65 14.09 -2.09 -9.13
N SER A 66 14.96 -2.92 -9.70
CA SER A 66 16.40 -2.73 -9.55
C SER A 66 16.90 -1.76 -10.60
N ASP A 67 17.82 -0.88 -10.22
CA ASP A 67 18.53 0.01 -11.15
C ASP A 67 19.73 -0.66 -11.86
N GLY A 68 19.96 -1.96 -11.61
CA GLY A 68 21.04 -2.75 -12.19
C GLY A 68 22.44 -2.40 -11.68
N LYS A 69 22.59 -1.39 -10.81
CA LYS A 69 23.89 -0.95 -10.28
C LYS A 69 24.04 -1.24 -8.80
N SER A 70 23.07 -0.87 -7.97
CA SER A 70 23.13 -1.08 -6.50
C SER A 70 21.80 -0.85 -5.77
N GLY A 71 20.83 -0.17 -6.40
CA GLY A 71 19.59 0.26 -5.77
C GLY A 71 18.39 -0.62 -6.14
N VAL A 72 17.54 -0.91 -5.15
CA VAL A 72 16.18 -1.38 -5.39
C VAL A 72 15.22 -0.27 -4.99
N GLN A 73 14.53 0.30 -5.98
CA GLN A 73 13.46 1.25 -5.73
C GLN A 73 12.15 0.47 -5.49
N THR A 74 11.42 0.87 -4.45
CA THR A 74 10.14 0.26 -4.07
C THR A 74 9.02 1.24 -4.40
N PHE A 75 8.06 0.79 -5.18
CA PHE A 75 6.85 1.52 -5.55
C PHE A 75 5.66 0.86 -4.86
N VAL A 76 4.92 1.65 -4.08
CA VAL A 76 3.76 1.17 -3.32
C VAL A 76 2.51 1.75 -3.97
N PHE A 77 1.60 0.87 -4.36
CA PHE A 77 0.30 1.19 -4.91
C PHE A 77 -0.74 0.94 -3.82
N ALA A 78 -1.53 1.97 -3.48
CA ALA A 78 -2.65 1.86 -2.55
C ALA A 78 -3.93 2.32 -3.24
N GLN A 79 -5.02 1.57 -3.06
CA GLN A 79 -6.34 1.92 -3.61
C GLN A 79 -7.44 1.67 -2.58
N ASP A 80 -8.58 2.33 -2.77
CA ASP A 80 -9.80 2.13 -1.98
C ASP A 80 -10.59 0.87 -2.39
N ILE A 81 -10.18 0.22 -3.48
CA ILE A 81 -10.69 -1.05 -4.01
C ILE A 81 -9.51 -2.04 -4.10
N PRO A 82 -9.72 -3.35 -3.81
CA PRO A 82 -8.67 -4.34 -3.98
C PRO A 82 -8.11 -4.38 -5.40
N ILE A 83 -6.80 -4.25 -5.51
CA ILE A 83 -6.05 -4.43 -6.75
C ILE A 83 -6.01 -5.94 -7.03
N THR A 84 -6.78 -6.36 -8.02
CA THR A 84 -6.80 -7.77 -8.45
C THR A 84 -5.44 -8.21 -8.96
N ASP A 85 -5.14 -9.50 -8.88
CA ASP A 85 -3.86 -10.04 -9.33
C ASP A 85 -3.65 -9.82 -10.84
N SER A 86 -4.73 -9.93 -11.63
CA SER A 86 -4.67 -9.65 -13.08
C SER A 86 -4.32 -8.19 -13.40
N TYR A 87 -4.91 -7.24 -12.66
CA TYR A 87 -4.60 -5.81 -12.84
C TYR A 87 -3.21 -5.47 -12.31
N PHE A 88 -2.80 -6.10 -11.20
CA PHE A 88 -1.45 -5.93 -10.70
C PHE A 88 -0.38 -6.46 -11.66
N ALA A 89 -0.63 -7.61 -12.31
CA ALA A 89 0.26 -8.12 -13.35
C ALA A 89 0.39 -7.15 -14.53
N TYR A 90 -0.72 -6.52 -14.95
CA TYR A 90 -0.70 -5.45 -15.95
C TYR A 90 0.15 -4.26 -15.49
N ILE A 91 -0.02 -3.80 -14.24
CA ILE A 91 0.79 -2.70 -13.67
C ILE A 91 2.28 -3.05 -13.71
N GLN A 92 2.64 -4.28 -13.34
CA GLN A 92 4.04 -4.74 -13.34
C GLN A 92 4.64 -4.73 -14.75
N ASP A 93 3.93 -5.28 -15.74
CA ASP A 93 4.36 -5.30 -17.15
C ASP A 93 4.55 -3.88 -17.70
N GLU A 94 3.64 -2.96 -17.40
CA GLU A 94 3.77 -1.56 -17.82
C GLU A 94 4.97 -0.88 -17.14
N PHE A 95 5.20 -1.14 -15.85
CA PHE A 95 6.33 -0.61 -15.10
C PHE A 95 7.70 -1.09 -15.61
N GLU A 96 7.74 -2.28 -16.20
CA GLU A 96 8.92 -2.86 -16.84
C GLU A 96 9.18 -2.22 -18.21
N LYS A 97 8.14 -1.94 -19.01
CA LYS A 97 8.26 -1.29 -20.32
C LYS A 97 8.74 0.15 -20.27
N ASP A 98 8.43 0.88 -19.21
CA ASP A 98 8.89 2.25 -18.97
C ASP A 98 10.37 2.34 -18.49
N SER A 99 11.17 1.27 -18.65
CA SER A 99 12.58 1.18 -18.20
C SER A 99 13.60 1.33 -19.32
#